data_AF-E3E5H5-F1
#
_entry.id   AF-E3E5H5-F1
#
_cell.length_a   1.000
_cell.length_b   1.000
_cell.length_c   1.000
_cell.angle_alpha   90.00
_cell.angle_beta   90.00
_cell.angle_gamma   90.00
#
_symmetry.space_group_name_H-M   'P 1'
#
loop_
_entity.id
_entity.type
_entity.pdbx_description
1 polymer ?
#
loop_
_entity_poly.entity_id
_entity_poly.type
_entity_poly.pdbx_seq_one_letter_code
_entity_poly.pdbx_strand_id
1 'polypeptide(L)'
;MKKHNTFSIILLTVVAVLALSACGTKPQTNNNAPQGADQPQTQQPQATPEPVAEPQVKKGTGVYNGAADPHTVEIETNGEAQSFQLGEGLDTVIAGLKEGDPVAFEYTEKAVEDDATAKQLTLTKIQKTEASTDSSQNGSSGQQVGGNRAKTQTFELNLEGKKEKQTATLAKGEGYSLYVFDPMSLFPDQNRVALAVDDNYYAEITKLPSNFNLDELQKDGEKDLASIGKVQKLDKAAVPQALTSSRLFLQANGSKITQQYIVVENTTGAFSVKVNIPHGEPAEGFESFIYTSLESLQANK
;
A
#
# COMPACT_ATOMS: atom_id res chain seq x y z
N MET A 1 -15.82 -8.95 -49.09
CA MET A 1 -15.68 -10.42 -49.22
C MET A 1 -15.02 -10.95 -47.95
N LYS A 2 -15.74 -11.78 -47.20
CA LYS A 2 -15.31 -12.49 -45.98
C LYS A 2 -14.15 -13.45 -46.30
N LYS A 3 -13.19 -13.59 -45.38
CA LYS A 3 -12.65 -14.91 -45.00
C LYS A 3 -12.38 -14.94 -43.49
N HIS A 4 -13.19 -15.73 -42.81
CA HIS A 4 -13.01 -16.16 -41.43
C HIS A 4 -11.91 -17.21 -41.37
N ASN A 5 -11.09 -17.19 -40.32
CA ASN A 5 -10.25 -18.33 -39.97
C ASN A 5 -10.80 -18.98 -38.70
N THR A 6 -11.09 -20.26 -38.81
CA THR A 6 -11.79 -21.10 -37.85
C THR A 6 -10.88 -22.19 -37.30
N PHE A 7 -11.06 -22.48 -36.00
CA PHE A 7 -10.85 -23.76 -35.30
C PHE A 7 -9.47 -24.42 -35.27
N SER A 8 -8.95 -24.63 -34.06
CA SER A 8 -8.64 -25.99 -33.58
C SER A 8 -8.65 -26.07 -32.06
N ILE A 9 -9.62 -26.81 -31.55
CA ILE A 9 -9.72 -27.31 -30.18
C ILE A 9 -8.91 -28.60 -30.14
N ILE A 10 -7.96 -28.71 -29.20
CA ILE A 10 -7.35 -30.01 -28.84
C ILE A 10 -7.60 -30.22 -27.34
N LEU A 11 -8.52 -31.16 -27.11
CA LEU A 11 -8.83 -31.81 -25.84
C LEU A 11 -7.85 -32.96 -25.67
N LEU A 12 -7.10 -33.04 -24.57
CA LEU A 12 -6.39 -34.28 -24.20
C LEU A 12 -6.43 -34.56 -22.69
N THR A 13 -7.19 -35.62 -22.42
CA THR A 13 -7.34 -36.54 -21.28
C THR A 13 -6.29 -36.63 -20.16
N VAL A 14 -6.88 -36.74 -18.96
CA VAL A 14 -6.43 -37.20 -17.63
C VAL A 14 -5.67 -38.53 -17.62
N VAL A 15 -4.63 -38.64 -16.78
CA VAL A 15 -4.27 -39.89 -16.06
C VAL A 15 -3.85 -39.54 -14.63
N ALA A 16 -4.62 -40.03 -13.66
CA ALA A 16 -4.30 -40.06 -12.23
C ALA A 16 -3.74 -41.44 -11.87
N VAL A 17 -2.66 -41.49 -11.10
CA VAL A 17 -2.18 -42.73 -10.44
C VAL A 17 -1.83 -42.40 -8.98
N LEU A 18 -2.64 -42.97 -8.08
CA LEU A 18 -2.39 -43.09 -6.65
C LEU A 18 -1.57 -44.35 -6.39
N ALA A 19 -0.58 -44.27 -5.49
CA ALA A 19 -0.03 -45.45 -4.82
C ALA A 19 0.38 -45.10 -3.37
N LEU A 20 -0.32 -45.73 -2.43
CA LEU A 20 -0.10 -45.74 -0.99
C LEU A 20 0.99 -46.76 -0.61
N SER A 21 1.83 -46.43 0.38
CA SER A 21 2.67 -47.34 1.19
C SER A 21 3.40 -46.50 2.26
N ALA A 22 3.57 -46.83 3.53
CA ALA A 22 3.18 -47.98 4.34
C ALA A 22 3.35 -47.58 5.83
N CYS A 23 2.49 -48.13 6.70
CA CYS A 23 2.59 -48.06 8.16
C CYS A 23 3.78 -48.86 8.70
N GLY A 24 4.42 -48.39 9.77
CA GLY A 24 5.36 -49.15 10.58
C GLY A 24 5.26 -48.80 12.06
N THR A 25 4.45 -49.56 12.81
CA THR A 25 4.34 -49.50 14.27
C THR A 25 4.89 -50.79 14.87
N LYS A 26 5.74 -50.67 15.91
CA LYS A 26 5.93 -51.73 16.91
C LYS A 26 6.39 -51.12 18.25
N PRO A 27 5.63 -51.31 19.35
CA PRO A 27 6.07 -51.05 20.71
C PRO A 27 6.45 -52.36 21.45
N GLN A 28 7.24 -52.24 22.53
CA GLN A 28 7.39 -53.09 23.74
C GLN A 28 8.86 -53.03 24.22
N THR A 29 9.19 -52.26 25.27
CA THR A 29 9.21 -52.62 26.72
C THR A 29 10.15 -53.78 27.09
N ASN A 30 11.27 -53.50 27.77
CA ASN A 30 11.39 -53.71 29.23
C ASN A 30 12.78 -53.39 29.82
N ASN A 31 12.71 -52.87 31.05
CA ASN A 31 13.70 -52.56 32.08
C ASN A 31 15.03 -53.33 32.11
N ASN A 32 16.10 -52.60 32.46
CA ASN A 32 16.93 -52.90 33.65
C ASN A 32 17.77 -51.67 34.05
N ALA A 33 17.88 -51.44 35.35
CA ALA A 33 18.78 -50.50 36.03
C ALA A 33 19.53 -51.28 37.13
N PRO A 34 20.57 -50.74 37.82
CA PRO A 34 21.48 -49.63 37.51
C PRO A 34 22.97 -50.00 37.74
N GLN A 35 23.83 -48.96 37.68
CA GLN A 35 25.17 -48.79 38.26
C GLN A 35 26.39 -49.04 37.36
N GLY A 36 27.08 -47.93 37.08
CA GLY A 36 28.43 -47.77 37.61
C GLY A 36 29.50 -47.35 36.60
N ALA A 37 30.22 -46.29 36.98
CA ALA A 37 31.55 -45.86 36.55
C ALA A 37 31.63 -44.81 35.43
N ASP A 38 32.01 -43.63 35.89
CA ASP A 38 32.52 -42.46 35.19
C ASP A 38 33.53 -42.77 34.08
N GLN A 39 33.39 -42.09 32.94
CA GLN A 39 34.49 -41.39 32.26
C GLN A 39 33.93 -40.37 31.25
N PRO A 40 34.69 -39.28 30.96
CA PRO A 40 34.13 -38.00 30.56
C PRO A 40 33.92 -37.87 29.05
N GLN A 41 32.70 -37.55 28.62
CA GLN A 41 32.41 -37.11 27.25
C GLN A 41 32.41 -35.59 27.15
N THR A 42 33.22 -35.14 26.20
CA THR A 42 33.31 -33.80 25.62
C THR A 42 31.95 -33.16 25.38
N GLN A 43 31.79 -31.94 25.91
CA GLN A 43 30.65 -31.08 25.67
C GLN A 43 30.60 -30.70 24.19
N GLN A 44 29.57 -31.15 23.48
CA GLN A 44 29.17 -30.59 22.20
C GLN A 44 28.03 -29.58 22.47
N PRO A 45 28.03 -28.39 21.84
CA PRO A 45 27.23 -27.26 22.29
C PRO A 45 25.74 -27.56 22.30
N GLN A 46 25.11 -27.24 23.43
CA GLN A 46 23.68 -27.02 23.53
C GLN A 46 23.28 -26.07 22.38
N ALA A 47 22.47 -26.53 21.45
CA ALA A 47 21.80 -25.63 20.52
C ALA A 47 21.00 -24.67 21.37
N THR A 48 21.47 -23.42 21.44
CA THR A 48 20.67 -22.29 21.89
C THR A 48 19.35 -22.39 21.14
N PRO A 49 18.19 -22.42 21.82
CA PRO A 49 16.93 -22.29 21.11
C PRO A 49 17.03 -21.02 20.27
N GLU A 50 16.92 -21.16 18.96
CA GLU A 50 16.76 -20.01 18.08
C GLU A 50 15.66 -19.13 18.69
N PRO A 51 15.85 -17.81 18.75
CA PRO A 51 14.80 -16.94 19.23
C PRO A 51 13.58 -17.22 18.37
N VAL A 52 12.53 -17.79 18.97
CA VAL A 52 11.21 -17.86 18.38
C VAL A 52 10.90 -16.41 18.02
N ALA A 53 10.94 -16.11 16.72
CA ALA A 53 10.61 -14.78 16.24
C ALA A 53 9.22 -14.47 16.80
N GLU A 54 9.15 -13.44 17.65
CA GLU A 54 7.89 -13.00 18.19
C GLU A 54 6.95 -12.75 17.01
N PRO A 55 5.71 -13.28 17.05
CA PRO A 55 4.79 -13.16 15.91
C PRO A 55 4.55 -11.67 15.65
N GLN A 56 5.10 -11.18 14.53
CA GLN A 56 4.93 -9.79 14.16
C GLN A 56 3.48 -9.54 13.81
N VAL A 57 2.83 -8.68 14.59
CA VAL A 57 1.47 -8.23 14.31
C VAL A 57 1.50 -7.30 13.11
N LYS A 58 0.93 -7.76 12.00
CA LYS A 58 0.74 -7.00 10.76
C LYS A 58 -0.62 -6.35 10.75
N LYS A 59 -0.78 -5.30 9.95
CA LYS A 59 -2.04 -4.57 9.78
C LYS A 59 -2.51 -4.68 8.35
N GLY A 60 -3.83 -4.78 8.16
CA GLY A 60 -4.47 -4.88 6.86
C GLY A 60 -5.79 -4.13 6.82
N THR A 61 -6.25 -3.87 5.60
CA THR A 61 -7.58 -3.32 5.29
C THR A 61 -8.14 -4.10 4.13
N GLY A 62 -9.44 -4.34 4.12
CA GLY A 62 -10.09 -5.09 3.06
C GLY A 62 -11.60 -5.07 3.15
N VAL A 63 -12.26 -5.86 2.33
CA VAL A 63 -13.71 -6.05 2.34
C VAL A 63 -14.03 -7.40 2.98
N TYR A 64 -14.87 -7.41 3.99
CA TYR A 64 -15.30 -8.65 4.63
C TYR A 64 -16.21 -9.45 3.68
N ASN A 65 -15.83 -10.67 3.35
CA ASN A 65 -16.54 -11.53 2.39
C ASN A 65 -17.37 -12.63 3.07
N GLY A 66 -17.29 -12.77 4.40
CA GLY A 66 -18.08 -13.73 5.16
C GLY A 66 -17.23 -14.71 5.97
N ALA A 67 -17.91 -15.63 6.66
CA ALA A 67 -17.27 -16.73 7.39
C ALA A 67 -17.28 -17.99 6.51
N ALA A 68 -16.11 -18.59 6.32
CA ALA A 68 -15.98 -19.88 5.64
C ALA A 68 -16.39 -21.03 6.57
N ASP A 69 -16.08 -20.90 7.87
CA ASP A 69 -16.44 -21.81 8.95
C ASP A 69 -16.47 -21.04 10.30
N PRO A 70 -16.86 -21.65 11.43
CA PRO A 70 -16.96 -20.96 12.72
C PRO A 70 -15.65 -20.32 13.22
N HIS A 71 -14.49 -20.70 12.69
CA HIS A 71 -13.17 -20.20 13.08
C HIS A 71 -12.44 -19.50 11.93
N THR A 72 -13.02 -19.42 10.73
CA THR A 72 -12.36 -18.87 9.55
C THR A 72 -13.24 -17.84 8.86
N VAL A 73 -12.66 -16.68 8.52
CA VAL A 73 -13.30 -15.63 7.73
C VAL A 73 -12.51 -15.31 6.48
N GLU A 74 -13.18 -14.79 5.46
CA GLU A 74 -12.55 -14.32 4.23
C GLU A 74 -12.59 -12.80 4.17
N ILE A 75 -11.44 -12.21 3.83
CA ILE A 75 -11.30 -10.77 3.61
C ILE A 75 -10.63 -10.56 2.26
N GLU A 76 -11.27 -9.75 1.41
CA GLU A 76 -10.68 -9.33 0.15
C GLU A 76 -9.69 -8.20 0.36
N THR A 77 -8.44 -8.43 -0.03
CA THR A 77 -7.36 -7.43 -0.01
C THR A 77 -6.76 -7.34 -1.41
N ASN A 78 -6.68 -6.12 -1.97
CA ASN A 78 -6.15 -5.89 -3.32
C ASN A 78 -6.86 -6.71 -4.42
N GLY A 79 -8.16 -7.00 -4.26
CA GLY A 79 -8.95 -7.79 -5.21
C GLY A 79 -8.78 -9.31 -5.09
N GLU A 80 -7.99 -9.78 -4.13
CA GLU A 80 -7.83 -11.21 -3.83
C GLU A 80 -8.46 -11.56 -2.48
N ALA A 81 -9.31 -12.59 -2.46
CA ALA A 81 -9.89 -13.12 -1.23
C ALA A 81 -8.83 -13.93 -0.45
N GLN A 82 -8.56 -13.53 0.78
CA GLN A 82 -7.66 -14.23 1.68
C GLN A 82 -8.42 -14.77 2.90
N SER A 83 -8.12 -16.02 3.28
CA SER A 83 -8.72 -16.65 4.46
C SER A 83 -7.89 -16.37 5.71
N PHE A 84 -8.56 -16.00 6.79
CA PHE A 84 -7.95 -15.75 8.10
C PHE A 84 -8.64 -16.56 9.20
N GLN A 85 -7.85 -17.18 10.06
CA GLN A 85 -8.33 -17.77 11.30
C GLN A 85 -8.70 -16.69 12.31
N LEU A 86 -9.77 -16.90 13.06
CA LEU A 86 -10.21 -16.00 14.12
C LEU A 86 -9.39 -16.23 15.39
N GLY A 87 -8.72 -15.16 15.86
CA GLY A 87 -8.16 -15.12 17.20
C GLY A 87 -9.25 -14.97 18.27
N GLU A 88 -8.83 -15.10 19.53
CA GLU A 88 -9.74 -15.12 20.68
C GLU A 88 -10.55 -13.82 20.81
N GLY A 89 -11.86 -13.96 21.09
CA GLY A 89 -12.74 -12.83 21.43
C GLY A 89 -13.24 -12.00 20.24
N LEU A 90 -13.05 -12.45 19.01
CA LEU A 90 -13.51 -11.74 17.81
C LEU A 90 -14.95 -12.10 17.39
N ASP A 91 -15.55 -13.15 17.97
CA ASP A 91 -16.87 -13.67 17.58
C ASP A 91 -17.96 -12.61 17.57
N THR A 92 -17.97 -11.74 18.59
CA THR A 92 -18.98 -10.68 18.73
C THR A 92 -18.79 -9.60 17.66
N VAL A 93 -17.55 -9.32 17.27
CA VAL A 93 -17.27 -8.34 16.22
C VAL A 93 -17.65 -8.89 14.87
N ILE A 94 -17.30 -10.15 14.58
CA ILE A 94 -17.66 -10.86 13.34
C ILE A 94 -19.17 -10.95 13.18
N ALA A 95 -19.91 -11.30 14.25
CA ALA A 95 -21.38 -11.34 14.21
C ALA A 95 -22.03 -9.99 13.86
N GLY A 96 -21.32 -8.88 14.09
CA GLY A 96 -21.76 -7.53 13.73
C GLY A 96 -21.39 -7.09 12.31
N LEU A 97 -20.56 -7.86 11.60
CA LEU A 97 -20.15 -7.58 10.22
C LEU A 97 -21.11 -8.21 9.22
N LYS A 98 -21.28 -7.53 8.09
CA LYS A 98 -22.01 -8.01 6.91
C LYS A 98 -21.04 -8.15 5.74
N GLU A 99 -21.29 -9.10 4.85
CA GLU A 99 -20.54 -9.20 3.60
C GLU A 99 -20.58 -7.85 2.86
N GLY A 100 -19.43 -7.43 2.33
CA GLY A 100 -19.24 -6.12 1.73
C GLY A 100 -18.86 -5.01 2.73
N ASP A 101 -18.89 -5.27 4.04
CA ASP A 101 -18.44 -4.28 5.02
C ASP A 101 -16.92 -4.05 4.88
N PRO A 102 -16.47 -2.79 4.76
CA PRO A 102 -15.04 -2.52 4.77
C PRO A 102 -14.51 -2.71 6.19
N VAL A 103 -13.39 -3.40 6.33
CA VAL A 103 -12.79 -3.75 7.62
C VAL A 103 -11.32 -3.33 7.68
N ALA A 104 -10.90 -2.94 8.88
CA ALA A 104 -9.49 -2.81 9.23
C ALA A 104 -9.16 -3.89 10.27
N PHE A 105 -8.02 -4.54 10.09
CA PHE A 105 -7.67 -5.70 10.89
C PHE A 105 -6.17 -5.78 11.20
N GLU A 106 -5.84 -6.53 12.25
CA GLU A 106 -4.49 -6.90 12.62
C GLU A 106 -4.40 -8.43 12.61
N TYR A 107 -3.26 -8.96 12.15
CA TYR A 107 -3.07 -10.41 12.02
C TYR A 107 -1.61 -10.81 12.25
N THR A 108 -1.40 -12.07 12.59
CA THR A 108 -0.08 -12.70 12.65
C THR A 108 0.03 -13.79 11.60
N GLU A 109 1.23 -13.99 11.08
CA GLU A 109 1.54 -15.09 10.16
C GLU A 109 2.32 -16.18 10.89
N LYS A 110 1.88 -17.44 10.75
CA LYS A 110 2.65 -18.60 11.20
C LYS A 110 2.83 -19.57 10.03
N ALA A 111 4.05 -20.05 9.81
CA ALA A 111 4.27 -21.12 8.83
C ALA A 111 3.49 -22.37 9.23
N VAL A 112 2.93 -23.07 8.24
CA VAL A 112 2.23 -24.34 8.47
C VAL A 112 3.28 -25.41 8.78
N GLU A 113 3.01 -26.25 9.78
CA GLU A 113 3.89 -27.38 10.12
C GLU A 113 4.03 -28.29 8.89
N ASP A 114 5.27 -28.69 8.56
CA ASP A 114 5.64 -29.47 7.37
C ASP A 114 5.57 -28.76 5.99
N ASP A 115 5.16 -27.48 5.91
CA ASP A 115 5.26 -26.66 4.68
C ASP A 115 5.64 -25.21 4.99
N ALA A 116 6.93 -24.90 4.81
CA ALA A 116 7.48 -23.55 5.04
C ALA A 116 6.99 -22.50 4.03
N THR A 117 6.33 -22.89 2.93
CA THR A 117 5.80 -21.97 1.91
C THR A 117 4.35 -21.57 2.17
N ALA A 118 3.60 -22.41 2.89
CA ALA A 118 2.25 -22.12 3.34
C ALA A 118 2.27 -21.33 4.66
N LYS A 119 1.46 -20.27 4.73
CA LYS A 119 1.31 -19.44 5.92
C LYS A 119 -0.13 -19.43 6.39
N GLN A 120 -0.33 -19.69 7.67
CA GLN A 120 -1.58 -19.47 8.36
C GLN A 120 -1.66 -18.00 8.81
N LEU A 121 -2.71 -17.32 8.38
CA LEU A 121 -3.03 -15.95 8.80
C LEU A 121 -4.03 -16.03 9.95
N THR A 122 -3.71 -15.44 11.10
CA THR A 122 -4.60 -15.40 12.27
C THR A 122 -4.91 -13.96 12.64
N LEU A 123 -6.19 -13.59 12.64
CA LEU A 123 -6.67 -12.28 13.07
C LEU A 123 -6.49 -12.11 14.57
N THR A 124 -5.85 -11.03 14.97
CA THR A 124 -5.77 -10.61 16.38
C THR A 124 -6.74 -9.45 16.66
N LYS A 125 -7.18 -8.75 15.62
CA LYS A 125 -8.18 -7.70 15.69
C LYS A 125 -8.89 -7.55 14.36
N ILE A 126 -10.18 -7.27 14.39
CA ILE A 126 -10.95 -6.83 13.23
C ILE A 126 -11.97 -5.80 13.69
N GLN A 127 -12.30 -4.85 12.84
CA GLN A 127 -13.36 -3.88 13.11
C GLN A 127 -13.96 -3.38 11.81
N LYS A 128 -15.28 -3.18 11.83
CA LYS A 128 -15.97 -2.46 10.78
C LYS A 128 -15.39 -1.05 10.67
N THR A 129 -15.15 -0.63 9.44
CA THR A 129 -14.93 0.78 9.11
C THR A 129 -16.21 1.29 8.46
N GLU A 130 -16.58 2.54 8.71
CA GLU A 130 -17.81 3.06 8.13
C GLU A 130 -17.63 3.25 6.62
N ALA A 131 -18.43 2.53 5.84
CA ALA A 131 -18.68 2.87 4.45
C ALA A 131 -19.48 4.17 4.44
N SER A 132 -18.89 5.26 3.95
CA SER A 132 -19.54 6.55 3.76
C SER A 132 -20.80 6.36 2.89
N THR A 133 -21.96 6.37 3.55
CA THR A 133 -23.26 6.43 2.88
C THR A 133 -23.57 7.90 2.64
N ASP A 134 -23.91 8.19 1.38
CA ASP A 134 -24.14 9.50 0.79
C ASP A 134 -25.05 10.43 1.61
N SER A 135 -24.63 11.67 1.87
CA SER A 135 -25.51 12.85 1.89
C SER A 135 -24.70 14.14 1.80
N SER A 136 -24.75 14.75 0.62
CA SER A 136 -24.88 16.18 0.38
C SER A 136 -24.53 17.13 1.54
N GLN A 137 -23.38 17.80 1.47
CA GLN A 137 -23.38 19.24 1.66
C GLN A 137 -22.19 19.94 1.00
N ASN A 138 -22.59 20.94 0.22
CA ASN A 138 -21.84 21.94 -0.49
C ASN A 138 -20.86 22.69 0.44
N GLY A 139 -19.75 23.14 -0.12
CA GLY A 139 -18.59 23.61 0.63
C GLY A 139 -18.79 24.85 1.49
N SER A 140 -17.90 25.02 2.46
CA SER A 140 -17.43 26.34 2.87
C SER A 140 -16.16 26.18 3.72
N SER A 141 -15.23 27.09 3.46
CA SER A 141 -14.01 27.40 4.19
C SER A 141 -14.13 27.24 5.72
N GLY A 142 -13.18 26.52 6.31
CA GLY A 142 -13.00 26.43 7.75
C GLY A 142 -11.65 25.83 8.11
N GLN A 143 -10.68 26.72 8.33
CA GLN A 143 -9.38 26.44 8.93
C GLN A 143 -9.50 25.53 10.17
N GLN A 144 -8.81 24.39 10.15
CA GLN A 144 -8.37 23.70 11.37
C GLN A 144 -6.94 23.18 11.15
N VAL A 145 -6.00 23.87 11.79
CA VAL A 145 -4.60 23.47 11.89
C VAL A 145 -4.50 22.36 12.94
N GLY A 146 -4.47 21.13 12.43
CA GLY A 146 -3.77 20.00 13.03
C GLY A 146 -4.48 19.24 14.13
N GLY A 147 -4.79 17.98 13.83
CA GLY A 147 -4.92 16.95 14.86
C GLY A 147 -5.51 15.63 14.38
N ASN A 148 -6.56 15.66 13.56
CA ASN A 148 -7.23 14.43 13.16
C ASN A 148 -7.80 14.55 11.74
N ARG A 149 -6.95 14.31 10.74
CA ARG A 149 -7.38 14.19 9.35
C ARG A 149 -8.22 12.92 9.21
N ALA A 150 -9.29 12.98 8.42
CA ALA A 150 -10.10 11.80 8.13
C ALA A 150 -9.23 10.72 7.47
N LYS A 151 -9.55 9.45 7.72
CA LYS A 151 -8.81 8.33 7.12
C LYS A 151 -8.95 8.31 5.60
N THR A 152 -10.10 8.74 5.09
CA THR A 152 -10.37 8.88 3.67
C THR A 152 -11.03 10.23 3.41
N GLN A 153 -10.90 10.73 2.18
CA GLN A 153 -11.56 11.94 1.73
C GLN A 153 -11.89 11.82 0.25
N THR A 154 -13.09 12.29 -0.14
CA THR A 154 -13.53 12.31 -1.54
C THR A 154 -13.15 13.65 -2.17
N PHE A 155 -12.61 13.57 -3.38
CA PHE A 155 -12.19 14.69 -4.20
C PHE A 155 -12.95 14.66 -5.53
N GLU A 156 -13.27 15.82 -6.08
CA GLU A 156 -13.72 15.95 -7.46
C GLU A 156 -12.50 16.17 -8.34
N LEU A 157 -12.18 15.20 -9.19
CA LEU A 157 -11.07 15.25 -10.14
C LEU A 157 -11.59 15.50 -11.55
N ASN A 158 -10.74 16.07 -12.41
CA ASN A 158 -10.96 16.08 -13.85
C ASN A 158 -10.14 14.96 -14.48
N LEU A 159 -10.79 13.87 -14.89
CA LEU A 159 -10.18 12.71 -15.55
C LEU A 159 -10.71 12.64 -16.98
N GLU A 160 -9.81 12.60 -17.97
CA GLU A 160 -10.17 12.52 -19.40
C GLU A 160 -11.19 13.60 -19.84
N GLY A 161 -11.14 14.79 -19.23
CA GLY A 161 -12.06 15.89 -19.52
C GLY A 161 -13.43 15.80 -18.81
N LYS A 162 -13.64 14.82 -17.93
CA LYS A 162 -14.86 14.63 -17.13
C LYS A 162 -14.59 14.85 -15.66
N LYS A 163 -15.59 15.40 -14.97
CA LYS A 163 -15.57 15.53 -13.51
C LYS A 163 -16.00 14.22 -12.88
N GLU A 164 -15.14 13.66 -12.04
CA GLU A 164 -15.38 12.40 -11.34
C GLU A 164 -15.06 12.51 -9.85
N LYS A 165 -15.85 11.85 -9.01
CA LYS A 165 -15.57 11.76 -7.58
C LYS A 165 -14.64 10.59 -7.33
N GLN A 166 -13.49 10.85 -6.74
CA GLN A 166 -12.50 9.84 -6.39
C GLN A 166 -12.19 9.92 -4.90
N THR A 167 -12.12 8.79 -4.23
CA THR A 167 -11.77 8.72 -2.81
C THR A 167 -10.28 8.44 -2.68
N ALA A 168 -9.63 9.12 -1.75
CA ALA A 168 -8.22 8.91 -1.42
C ALA A 168 -8.05 8.64 0.07
N THR A 169 -7.03 7.87 0.40
CA THR A 169 -6.72 7.43 1.75
C THR A 169 -5.58 8.25 2.32
N LEU A 170 -5.71 8.68 3.57
CA LEU A 170 -4.67 9.41 4.26
C LEU A 170 -3.46 8.51 4.52
N ALA A 171 -2.34 8.84 3.88
CA ALA A 171 -1.05 8.20 4.08
C ALA A 171 -0.09 9.14 4.82
N LYS A 172 0.88 8.55 5.53
CA LYS A 172 1.90 9.28 6.29
C LYS A 172 3.28 8.92 5.76
N GLY A 173 4.04 9.95 5.37
CA GLY A 173 5.46 9.86 5.05
C GLY A 173 6.32 10.41 6.18
N GLU A 174 7.61 10.59 5.92
CA GLU A 174 8.53 11.14 6.91
C GLU A 174 8.29 12.65 7.10
N GLY A 175 7.69 13.03 8.22
CA GLY A 175 7.42 14.44 8.54
C GLY A 175 6.25 15.08 7.79
N TYR A 176 5.50 14.31 6.99
CA TYR A 176 4.29 14.77 6.29
C TYR A 176 3.17 13.72 6.21
N SER A 177 1.99 14.17 5.82
CA SER A 177 0.85 13.33 5.45
C SER A 177 0.14 13.92 4.23
N LEU A 178 -0.49 13.06 3.44
CA LEU A 178 -1.28 13.44 2.27
C LEU A 178 -2.34 12.37 2.00
N TYR A 179 -3.37 12.72 1.23
CA TYR A 179 -4.29 11.72 0.70
C TYR A 179 -3.70 11.12 -0.59
N VAL A 180 -3.70 9.79 -0.69
CA VAL A 180 -3.19 9.01 -1.83
C VAL A 180 -4.37 8.22 -2.42
N PHE A 181 -4.55 8.33 -3.73
CA PHE A 181 -5.61 7.65 -4.46
C PHE A 181 -5.23 6.20 -4.77
N ASP A 182 -6.22 5.31 -4.88
CA ASP A 182 -6.07 3.87 -5.12
C ASP A 182 -5.09 3.46 -6.24
N PRO A 183 -4.99 4.14 -7.41
CA PRO A 183 -3.99 3.77 -8.42
C PRO A 183 -2.54 4.10 -8.02
N MET A 184 -2.32 4.76 -6.89
CA MET A 184 -1.00 5.14 -6.38
C MET A 184 -0.71 4.52 -5.00
N SER A 185 0.57 4.41 -4.68
CA SER A 185 1.06 3.98 -3.38
C SER A 185 2.11 4.95 -2.86
N LEU A 186 2.09 5.19 -1.54
CA LEU A 186 3.17 5.87 -0.84
C LEU A 186 4.24 4.85 -0.46
N PHE A 187 5.50 5.18 -0.76
CA PHE A 187 6.72 4.50 -0.34
C PHE A 187 7.43 5.40 0.68
N PRO A 188 7.13 5.27 1.99
CA PRO A 188 7.59 6.22 3.01
C PRO A 188 9.11 6.31 3.09
N ASP A 189 9.81 5.17 2.98
CA ASP A 189 11.28 5.09 3.07
C ASP A 189 11.99 5.81 1.91
N GLN A 190 11.25 6.11 0.83
CA GLN A 190 11.75 6.81 -0.35
C GLN A 190 11.15 8.22 -0.46
N ASN A 191 10.30 8.61 0.49
CA ASN A 191 9.48 9.82 0.45
C ASN A 191 8.78 10.00 -0.92
N ARG A 192 8.30 8.89 -1.49
CA ARG A 192 7.81 8.85 -2.88
C ARG A 192 6.38 8.35 -2.95
N VAL A 193 5.53 9.01 -3.74
CA VAL A 193 4.24 8.47 -4.17
C VAL A 193 4.36 8.09 -5.64
N ALA A 194 4.02 6.86 -6.01
CA ALA A 194 4.09 6.41 -7.40
C ALA A 194 2.84 5.64 -7.81
N LEU A 195 2.58 5.53 -9.12
CA LEU A 195 1.56 4.61 -9.62
C LEU A 195 1.91 3.17 -9.24
N ALA A 196 0.90 2.39 -8.90
CA ALA A 196 1.06 0.96 -8.62
C ALA A 196 1.37 0.15 -9.90
N VAL A 197 0.85 0.59 -11.04
CA VAL A 197 1.01 -0.09 -12.34
C VAL A 197 2.34 0.21 -13.04
N ASP A 198 2.96 1.36 -12.73
CA ASP A 198 4.26 1.76 -13.25
C ASP A 198 4.92 2.76 -12.28
N ASP A 199 5.88 2.31 -11.50
CA ASP A 199 6.54 3.10 -10.47
C ASP A 199 7.49 4.17 -11.04
N ASN A 200 7.67 4.23 -12.37
CA ASN A 200 8.36 5.33 -13.03
C ASN A 200 7.50 6.60 -13.07
N TYR A 201 6.19 6.53 -12.83
CA TYR A 201 5.33 7.69 -12.62
C TYR A 201 5.27 8.00 -11.14
N TYR A 202 5.98 9.04 -10.71
CA TYR A 202 6.12 9.31 -9.28
C TYR A 202 6.29 10.78 -8.94
N ALA A 203 6.05 11.09 -7.66
CA ALA A 203 6.50 12.31 -7.02
C ALA A 203 7.34 11.99 -5.79
N GLU A 204 8.57 12.51 -5.74
CA GLU A 204 9.43 12.51 -4.56
C GLU A 204 9.20 13.80 -3.78
N ILE A 205 8.97 13.69 -2.48
CA ILE A 205 8.54 14.78 -1.60
C ILE A 205 9.63 15.04 -0.57
N THR A 206 9.99 16.31 -0.38
CA THR A 206 10.95 16.72 0.67
C THR A 206 10.35 17.86 1.46
N LYS A 207 10.28 17.70 2.79
CA LYS A 207 9.86 18.78 3.69
C LYS A 207 10.92 19.86 3.73
N LEU A 208 10.51 21.10 3.53
CA LEU A 208 11.40 22.26 3.56
C LEU A 208 11.45 22.87 4.97
N PRO A 209 12.59 23.48 5.36
CA PRO A 209 12.67 24.26 6.59
C PRO A 209 11.80 25.53 6.47
N SER A 210 11.32 26.07 7.59
CA SER A 210 10.41 27.23 7.58
C SER A 210 11.03 28.52 7.02
N ASN A 211 12.36 28.60 6.92
CA ASN A 211 13.12 29.73 6.40
C ASN A 211 13.70 29.44 5.00
N PHE A 212 13.13 28.50 4.25
CA PHE A 212 13.58 28.17 2.91
C PHE A 212 13.67 29.41 2.00
N ASN A 213 14.60 29.39 1.04
CA ASN A 213 14.78 30.44 0.06
C ASN A 213 14.24 29.99 -1.30
N LEU A 214 13.14 30.59 -1.75
CA LEU A 214 12.49 30.21 -3.01
C LEU A 214 13.38 30.43 -4.24
N ASP A 215 14.25 31.44 -4.22
CA ASP A 215 15.15 31.73 -5.34
C ASP A 215 16.28 30.70 -5.43
N GLU A 216 16.72 30.15 -4.30
CA GLU A 216 17.67 29.03 -4.27
C GLU A 216 17.01 27.74 -4.76
N LEU A 217 15.80 27.43 -4.27
CA LEU A 217 15.03 26.27 -4.75
C LEU A 217 14.75 26.35 -6.26
N GLN A 218 14.51 27.55 -6.79
CA GLN A 218 14.36 27.73 -8.23
C GLN A 218 15.65 27.37 -8.98
N LYS A 219 16.81 27.86 -8.54
CA LYS A 219 18.11 27.54 -9.16
C LYS A 219 18.42 26.04 -9.08
N ASP A 220 18.13 25.42 -7.95
CA ASP A 220 18.33 23.99 -7.75
C ASP A 220 17.42 23.18 -8.68
N GLY A 221 16.13 23.52 -8.75
CA GLY A 221 15.18 22.89 -9.67
C GLY A 221 15.55 23.09 -11.14
N GLU A 222 16.01 24.28 -11.54
CA GLU A 222 16.51 24.55 -12.89
C GLU A 222 17.73 23.67 -13.23
N LYS A 223 18.65 23.50 -12.27
CA LYS A 223 19.82 22.63 -12.42
C LYS A 223 19.42 21.16 -12.54
N ASP A 224 18.52 20.69 -11.68
CA ASP A 224 18.06 19.29 -11.67
C ASP A 224 17.35 18.92 -12.98
N LEU A 225 16.59 19.85 -13.55
CA LEU A 225 15.81 19.62 -14.78
C LEU A 225 16.62 19.84 -16.07
N ALA A 226 17.81 20.44 -16.00
CA ALA A 226 18.58 20.85 -17.17
C ALA A 226 18.96 19.69 -18.12
N SER A 227 19.13 18.47 -17.58
CA SER A 227 19.44 17.29 -18.40
C SER A 227 18.25 16.75 -19.19
N ILE A 228 17.02 17.12 -18.82
CA ILE A 228 15.79 16.64 -19.46
C ILE A 228 15.46 17.50 -20.69
N GLY A 229 15.62 18.82 -20.56
CA GLY A 229 15.31 19.75 -21.64
C GLY A 229 15.34 21.20 -21.18
N LYS A 230 14.79 22.09 -22.01
CA LYS A 230 14.67 23.51 -21.65
C LYS A 230 13.67 23.66 -20.50
N VAL A 231 14.16 24.17 -19.37
CA VAL A 231 13.33 24.44 -18.19
C VAL A 231 12.42 25.63 -18.45
N GLN A 232 11.14 25.46 -18.11
CA GLN A 232 10.10 26.48 -18.16
C GLN A 232 9.56 26.68 -16.76
N LYS A 233 9.55 27.92 -16.30
CA LYS A 233 8.79 28.32 -15.10
C LYS A 233 7.36 28.63 -15.53
N LEU A 234 6.40 27.97 -14.91
CA LEU A 234 4.98 28.19 -15.20
C LEU A 234 4.47 29.38 -14.40
N ASP A 235 3.74 30.26 -15.06
CA ASP A 235 2.97 31.31 -14.40
C ASP A 235 1.74 30.72 -13.72
N LYS A 236 1.20 31.43 -12.72
CA LYS A 236 0.06 30.97 -11.92
C LYS A 236 -1.17 30.56 -12.75
N ALA A 237 -1.40 31.18 -13.91
CA ALA A 237 -2.50 30.84 -14.80
C ALA A 237 -2.29 29.54 -15.58
N ALA A 238 -1.04 29.09 -15.72
CA ALA A 238 -0.64 27.85 -16.39
C ALA A 238 -0.42 26.69 -15.42
N VAL A 239 -0.26 26.96 -14.13
CA VAL A 239 -0.21 25.92 -13.09
C VAL A 239 -1.52 25.11 -13.10
N PRO A 240 -1.46 23.77 -13.01
CA PRO A 240 -2.66 22.93 -12.92
C PRO A 240 -3.61 23.40 -11.81
N GLN A 241 -4.91 23.46 -12.11
CA GLN A 241 -5.92 23.98 -11.17
C GLN A 241 -5.97 23.21 -9.85
N ALA A 242 -5.55 21.94 -9.85
CA ALA A 242 -5.47 21.12 -8.66
C ALA A 242 -4.37 21.57 -7.68
N LEU A 243 -3.37 22.34 -8.12
CA LEU A 243 -2.19 22.75 -7.34
C LEU A 243 -2.18 24.25 -7.01
N THR A 244 -3.23 24.73 -6.34
CA THR A 244 -3.37 26.16 -6.06
C THR A 244 -2.37 26.69 -5.04
N SER A 245 -1.85 25.81 -4.18
CA SER A 245 -0.85 26.12 -3.16
C SER A 245 0.59 26.15 -3.68
N SER A 246 0.81 25.98 -4.99
CA SER A 246 2.14 26.06 -5.59
C SER A 246 2.72 27.48 -5.51
N ARG A 247 3.95 27.57 -4.99
CA ARG A 247 4.79 28.78 -4.94
C ARG A 247 5.77 28.85 -6.12
N LEU A 248 6.16 27.69 -6.63
CA LEU A 248 7.05 27.52 -7.78
C LEU A 248 6.62 26.28 -8.54
N PHE A 249 6.59 26.37 -9.86
CA PHE A 249 6.38 25.24 -10.74
C PHE A 249 7.36 25.37 -11.91
N LEU A 250 8.33 24.46 -11.96
CA LEU A 250 9.27 24.32 -13.06
C LEU A 250 8.97 23.02 -13.80
N GLN A 251 9.06 23.06 -15.12
CA GLN A 251 8.87 21.90 -15.98
C GLN A 251 9.94 21.85 -17.06
N ALA A 252 10.49 20.67 -17.31
CA ALA A 252 11.28 20.38 -18.50
C ALA A 252 10.66 19.21 -19.25
N ASN A 253 10.48 19.42 -20.56
CA ASN A 253 9.94 18.39 -21.45
C ASN A 253 11.10 17.81 -22.28
N GLY A 254 11.38 16.53 -22.08
CA GLY A 254 12.29 15.74 -22.90
C GLY A 254 11.53 14.95 -23.97
N SER A 255 12.23 14.12 -24.72
CA SER A 255 11.63 13.31 -25.80
C SER A 255 10.88 12.06 -25.33
N LYS A 256 11.11 11.63 -24.08
CA LYS A 256 10.51 10.42 -23.49
C LYS A 256 9.85 10.68 -22.15
N ILE A 257 10.06 11.85 -21.58
CA ILE A 257 9.74 12.13 -20.19
C ILE A 257 9.54 13.62 -19.99
N THR A 258 8.60 13.95 -19.13
CA THR A 258 8.47 15.26 -18.54
C THR A 258 8.88 15.16 -17.08
N GLN A 259 9.75 16.07 -16.64
CA GLN A 259 10.09 16.21 -15.23
C GLN A 259 9.70 17.60 -14.73
N GLN A 260 9.29 17.65 -13.48
CA GLN A 260 8.86 18.89 -12.83
C GLN A 260 9.52 19.04 -11.47
N TYR A 261 9.72 20.30 -11.08
CA TYR A 261 10.14 20.68 -9.74
C TYR A 261 9.13 21.69 -9.21
N ILE A 262 8.42 21.32 -8.13
CA ILE A 262 7.28 22.05 -7.60
C ILE A 262 7.56 22.39 -6.14
N VAL A 263 7.30 23.63 -5.74
CA VAL A 263 7.25 24.02 -4.32
C VAL A 263 5.79 24.23 -3.94
N VAL A 264 5.34 23.45 -2.96
CA VAL A 264 4.00 23.50 -2.38
C VAL A 264 4.12 24.09 -0.99
N GLU A 265 3.32 25.11 -0.66
CA GLU A 265 3.32 25.72 0.67
C GLU A 265 1.91 25.96 1.17
N ASN A 266 1.65 25.50 2.40
CA ASN A 266 0.39 25.70 3.08
C ASN A 266 0.61 26.05 4.55
N THR A 267 -0.48 26.19 5.31
CA THR A 267 -0.44 26.66 6.70
C THR A 267 0.30 25.72 7.65
N THR A 268 0.56 24.48 7.25
CA THR A 268 1.30 23.50 8.07
C THR A 268 2.78 23.43 7.72
N GLY A 269 3.20 23.85 6.52
CA GLY A 269 4.59 23.81 6.08
C GLY A 269 4.77 23.91 4.58
N ALA A 270 6.03 23.82 4.16
CA ALA A 270 6.44 23.87 2.75
C ALA A 270 7.13 22.57 2.35
N PHE A 271 6.99 22.21 1.08
CA PHE A 271 7.52 20.99 0.47
C PHE A 271 8.11 21.30 -0.90
N SER A 272 9.27 20.74 -1.22
CA SER A 272 9.76 20.62 -2.60
C SER A 272 9.40 19.24 -3.12
N VAL A 273 8.95 19.17 -4.35
CA VAL A 273 8.45 17.95 -4.98
C VAL A 273 9.08 17.80 -6.35
N LYS A 274 9.68 16.65 -6.62
CA LYS A 274 10.17 16.27 -7.95
C LYS A 274 9.18 15.28 -8.56
N VAL A 275 8.56 15.64 -9.68
CA VAL A 275 7.60 14.78 -10.36
C VAL A 275 8.23 14.23 -11.64
N ASN A 276 8.09 12.93 -11.84
CA ASN A 276 8.61 12.20 -12.98
C ASN A 276 7.44 11.61 -13.76
N ILE A 277 7.29 12.00 -15.03
CA ILE A 277 6.15 11.65 -15.88
C ILE A 277 6.70 11.11 -17.21
N PRO A 278 6.97 9.79 -17.31
CA PRO A 278 7.25 9.17 -18.60
C PRO A 278 6.15 9.46 -19.61
N HIS A 279 6.50 9.52 -20.90
CA HIS A 279 5.51 9.64 -21.97
C HIS A 279 4.92 8.26 -22.26
N GLY A 280 3.62 8.09 -22.07
CA GLY A 280 2.91 6.83 -22.29
C GLY A 280 1.45 6.92 -21.86
N GLU A 281 0.71 5.82 -22.04
CA GLU A 281 -0.71 5.75 -21.66
C GLU A 281 -0.98 6.06 -20.16
N PRO A 282 -0.17 5.59 -19.19
CA PRO A 282 -0.42 5.88 -17.77
C PRO A 282 -0.29 7.36 -17.38
N ALA A 283 0.27 8.21 -18.26
CA ALA A 283 0.29 9.65 -18.05
C ALA A 283 -1.12 10.24 -17.97
N GLU A 284 -2.09 9.62 -18.68
CA GLU A 284 -3.48 10.02 -18.66
C GLU A 284 -4.09 9.67 -17.28
N GLY A 285 -4.33 10.71 -16.48
CA GLY A 285 -4.89 10.59 -15.13
C GLY A 285 -3.86 10.68 -14.01
N PHE A 286 -2.59 10.30 -14.23
CA PHE A 286 -1.54 10.40 -13.20
C PHE A 286 -1.42 11.82 -12.66
N GLU A 287 -1.34 12.80 -13.56
CA GLU A 287 -1.25 14.22 -13.22
C GLU A 287 -2.40 14.67 -12.32
N SER A 288 -3.65 14.30 -12.66
CA SER A 288 -4.82 14.64 -11.85
C SER A 288 -4.73 14.06 -10.44
N PHE A 289 -4.37 12.78 -10.31
CA PHE A 289 -4.22 12.14 -9.00
C PHE A 289 -3.07 12.73 -8.18
N ILE A 290 -1.89 12.87 -8.78
CA ILE A 290 -0.71 13.30 -8.05
C ILE A 290 -0.83 14.77 -7.63
N TYR A 291 -1.30 15.66 -8.51
CA TYR A 291 -1.48 17.08 -8.19
C TYR A 291 -2.49 17.30 -7.07
N THR A 292 -3.63 16.59 -7.09
CA THR A 292 -4.58 16.66 -5.98
C THR A 292 -4.02 16.07 -4.68
N SER A 293 -3.22 15.01 -4.77
CA SER A 293 -2.53 14.44 -3.59
C SER A 293 -1.56 15.44 -2.98
N LEU A 294 -0.76 16.12 -3.81
CA LEU A 294 0.22 17.13 -3.39
C LEU A 294 -0.46 18.37 -2.77
N GLU A 295 -1.59 18.83 -3.32
CA GLU A 295 -2.38 19.92 -2.73
C GLU A 295 -2.88 19.58 -1.32
N SER A 296 -3.03 18.29 -1.01
CA SER A 296 -3.43 17.81 0.30
C SER A 296 -2.28 17.65 1.31
N LEU A 297 -1.03 17.93 0.93
CA LEU A 297 0.13 17.79 1.80
C LEU A 297 -0.06 18.58 3.10
N GLN A 298 0.26 17.96 4.23
CA GLN A 298 0.45 18.68 5.48
C GLN A 298 1.68 18.18 6.21
N ALA A 299 2.37 19.08 6.89
CA ALA A 299 3.46 18.72 7.78
C ALA A 299 2.88 18.01 9.01
N ASN A 300 3.51 16.90 9.40
CA ASN A 300 3.21 16.28 10.69
C ASN A 300 3.73 17.20 11.81
N LYS A 301 2.94 17.27 12.90
CA LYS A 301 3.33 17.92 14.16
C LYS A 301 4.39 17.10 14.88
#